data_AF-A0A377DB34-F1
#
_entry.id   AF-A0A377DB34-F1
#
_cell.length_a   1.000
_cell.length_b   1.000
_cell.length_c   1.000
_cell.angle_alpha   90.00
_cell.angle_beta   90.00
_cell.angle_gamma   90.00
#
_symmetry.space_group_name_H-M   'P 1'
#
loop_
_entity.id
_entity.type
_entity.pdbx_description
1 polymer ?
#
loop_
_entity_poly.entity_id
_entity_poly.type
_entity_poly.pdbx_seq_one_letter_code
_entity_poly.pdbx_strand_id
1 'polypeptide(L)'
;MVPGITAASGCSAYSGIPLTHRDYAQSVRLITGHLKTGGELDWENLAAEKQTLVFYMGLNQAATIQQKLIEHGNARRNAGGNCRKRYGSHAARD
;
A
#
# COMPACT_ATOMS: atom_id res chain seq x y z
N MET A 1 -2.98 -28.02 -11.12
CA MET A 1 -3.12 -26.54 -11.08
C MET A 1 -1.78 -25.94 -11.47
N VAL A 2 -1.74 -24.86 -12.26
CA VAL A 2 -0.49 -24.20 -12.70
C VAL A 2 -0.46 -22.76 -12.15
N PRO A 3 0.58 -22.35 -11.40
CA PRO A 3 0.67 -21.00 -10.84
C PRO A 3 1.02 -19.97 -11.93
N GLY A 4 0.30 -18.84 -11.94
CA GLY A 4 0.56 -17.70 -12.83
C GLY A 4 1.19 -16.51 -12.09
N ILE A 5 1.72 -15.55 -12.85
CA ILE A 5 2.24 -14.29 -12.29
C ILE A 5 1.07 -13.40 -11.84
N THR A 6 1.09 -12.98 -10.58
CA THR A 6 0.09 -12.06 -10.04
C THR A 6 0.30 -10.63 -10.54
N ALA A 7 -0.78 -9.88 -10.76
CA ALA A 7 -0.72 -8.51 -11.30
C ALA A 7 0.16 -7.57 -10.46
N ALA A 8 0.19 -7.73 -9.12
CA ALA A 8 1.09 -6.97 -8.24
C ALA A 8 2.55 -7.10 -8.66
N SER A 9 3.00 -8.32 -8.97
CA SER A 9 4.38 -8.63 -9.33
C SER A 9 4.74 -8.17 -10.74
N GLY A 10 3.80 -8.29 -11.68
CA GLY A 10 3.97 -7.76 -13.03
C GLY A 10 4.05 -6.23 -13.05
N CYS A 11 3.13 -5.56 -12.34
CA CYS A 11 3.09 -4.10 -12.28
C CYS A 11 4.30 -3.52 -11.53
N SER A 12 4.78 -4.15 -10.45
CA SER A 12 5.98 -3.70 -9.74
C SER A 12 7.23 -3.77 -10.61
N ALA A 13 7.43 -4.90 -11.30
CA ALA A 13 8.54 -5.08 -12.23
C ALA A 13 8.48 -4.08 -13.39
N TYR A 14 7.29 -3.82 -13.94
CA TYR A 14 7.10 -2.88 -15.05
C TYR A 14 7.25 -1.41 -14.63
N SER A 15 6.78 -1.03 -13.44
CA SER A 15 6.85 0.35 -12.93
C SER A 15 8.19 0.70 -12.28
N GLY A 16 9.08 -0.28 -12.07
CA GLY A 16 10.33 -0.09 -11.33
C GLY A 16 10.14 0.15 -9.83
N ILE A 17 8.95 -0.15 -9.29
CA ILE A 17 8.65 0.02 -7.86
C ILE A 17 8.71 -1.35 -7.19
N PRO A 18 9.79 -1.67 -6.45
CA PRO A 18 9.90 -2.98 -5.80
C PRO A 18 8.82 -3.14 -4.73
N LEU A 19 8.18 -4.32 -4.67
CA LEU A 19 7.14 -4.60 -3.67
C LEU A 19 7.70 -4.66 -2.25
N THR A 20 8.96 -5.08 -2.11
CA THR A 20 9.67 -5.10 -0.83
C THR A 20 11.01 -4.40 -0.98
N HIS A 21 11.39 -3.66 0.05
CA HIS A 21 12.70 -3.08 0.17
C HIS A 21 13.09 -3.05 1.64
N ARG A 22 14.33 -3.46 1.96
CA ARG A 22 14.81 -3.63 3.34
C ARG A 22 14.50 -2.44 4.24
N ASP A 23 14.71 -1.23 3.72
CA ASP A 23 14.55 0.02 4.47
C ASP A 23 13.17 0.68 4.31
N TYR A 24 12.40 0.33 3.27
CA TYR A 24 11.13 1.00 2.94
C TYR A 24 9.89 0.15 3.17
N ALA A 25 9.92 -1.15 2.84
CA ALA A 25 8.79 -2.04 2.97
C ALA A 25 9.23 -3.48 3.21
N GLN A 26 9.01 -3.99 4.42
CA GLN A 26 9.36 -5.36 4.81
C GLN A 26 8.16 -6.32 4.69
N SER A 27 6.99 -5.79 4.34
CA SER A 27 5.75 -6.54 4.21
C SER A 27 4.98 -6.09 2.97
N VAL A 28 4.30 -7.03 2.32
CA VAL A 28 3.40 -6.79 1.18
C VAL A 28 2.01 -7.27 1.55
N ARG A 29 0.99 -6.44 1.35
CA ARG A 29 -0.40 -6.81 1.55
C ARG A 29 -1.18 -6.69 0.27
N LEU A 30 -1.77 -7.80 -0.16
CA LEU A 30 -2.67 -7.86 -1.31
C LEU A 30 -4.10 -7.79 -0.79
N ILE A 31 -4.82 -6.71 -1.10
CA ILE A 31 -6.12 -6.37 -0.52
C ILE A 31 -7.14 -6.19 -1.65
N THR A 32 -8.37 -6.64 -1.45
CA THR A 32 -9.48 -6.28 -2.34
C THR A 32 -10.06 -4.92 -1.94
N GLY A 33 -10.09 -3.97 -2.86
CA GLY A 33 -10.79 -2.70 -2.69
C GLY A 33 -12.29 -2.80 -2.94
N HIS A 34 -12.77 -3.94 -3.46
CA HIS A 34 -14.19 -4.26 -3.54
C HIS A 34 -14.54 -5.17 -2.37
N LEU A 35 -15.07 -4.60 -1.30
CA LEU A 35 -15.56 -5.36 -0.16
C LEU A 35 -16.99 -5.83 -0.43
N LYS A 36 -17.26 -7.07 -0.05
CA LYS A 36 -18.63 -7.59 0.04
C LYS A 36 -19.41 -6.70 1.01
N THR A 37 -20.64 -6.36 0.66
CA THR A 37 -21.52 -5.47 1.44
C THR A 37 -21.53 -5.87 2.92
N GLY A 38 -20.96 -5.03 3.79
CA GLY A 38 -20.85 -5.26 5.24
C GLY A 38 -19.45 -5.64 5.77
N GLY A 39 -18.45 -5.82 4.90
CA GLY A 39 -17.05 -5.91 5.33
C GLY A 39 -16.43 -4.53 5.49
N GLU A 40 -15.71 -4.30 6.59
CA GLU A 40 -14.89 -3.11 6.80
C GLU A 40 -13.41 -3.50 6.76
N LEU A 41 -12.56 -2.66 6.18
CA LEU A 41 -11.12 -2.85 6.22
C LEU A 41 -10.57 -2.34 7.55
N ASP A 42 -9.61 -3.05 8.12
CA ASP A 42 -8.87 -2.58 9.29
C ASP A 42 -7.90 -1.45 8.87
N TRP A 43 -8.43 -0.23 8.76
CA TRP A 43 -7.72 0.93 8.27
C TRP A 43 -6.52 1.34 9.15
N GLU A 44 -6.59 1.08 10.45
CA GLU A 44 -5.48 1.35 11.37
C GLU A 44 -4.27 0.47 11.04
N ASN A 45 -4.52 -0.81 10.78
CA ASN A 45 -3.49 -1.77 10.45
C ASN A 45 -2.98 -1.58 9.02
N LEU A 46 -3.84 -1.15 8.10
CA LEU A 46 -3.44 -0.75 6.75
C LEU A 46 -2.57 0.53 6.74
N ALA A 47 -2.82 1.47 7.64
CA ALA A 47 -2.00 2.66 7.82
C ALA A 47 -0.66 2.40 8.55
N ALA A 48 -0.34 1.14 8.88
CA ALA A 48 0.95 0.81 9.48
C ALA A 48 2.12 1.14 8.54
N GLU A 49 3.26 1.48 9.14
CA GLU A 49 4.47 1.87 8.42
C GLU A 49 5.21 0.65 7.86
N LYS A 50 6.12 0.89 6.91
CA LYS A 50 7.03 -0.11 6.34
C LYS A 50 6.36 -1.29 5.64
N GLN A 51 5.24 -1.04 4.97
CA GLN A 51 4.54 -2.04 4.16
C GLN A 51 4.09 -1.49 2.81
N THR A 52 4.07 -2.36 1.81
CA THR A 52 3.52 -2.07 0.49
C THR A 52 2.10 -2.61 0.42
N LEU A 53 1.15 -1.72 0.17
CA LEU A 53 -0.26 -2.08 -0.01
C LEU A 53 -0.57 -2.18 -1.49
N VAL A 54 -1.13 -3.30 -1.93
CA VAL A 54 -1.62 -3.48 -3.30
C VAL A 54 -3.12 -3.73 -3.26
N PHE A 55 -3.88 -2.77 -3.79
CA PHE A 55 -5.34 -2.85 -3.86
C PHE A 55 -5.79 -3.41 -5.22
N TYR A 56 -6.37 -4.60 -5.20
CA TYR A 56 -7.04 -5.23 -6.33
C TYR A 56 -8.49 -4.77 -6.41
N MET A 57 -9.01 -4.55 -7.62
CA MET A 57 -10.43 -4.21 -7.86
C MET A 57 -10.92 -2.96 -7.09
N GLY A 58 -10.01 -2.08 -6.67
CA GLY A 58 -10.31 -0.92 -5.84
C GLY A 58 -10.49 0.39 -6.60
N LEU A 59 -10.43 0.40 -7.94
CA LEU A 59 -10.39 1.64 -8.72
C LEU A 59 -11.59 2.56 -8.45
N ASN A 60 -12.80 1.99 -8.37
CA ASN A 60 -14.02 2.75 -8.06
C ASN A 60 -14.03 3.32 -6.62
N GLN A 61 -13.30 2.69 -5.70
CA GLN A 61 -13.20 3.09 -4.29
C GLN A 61 -11.87 3.78 -3.98
N ALA A 62 -11.06 4.10 -4.99
CA ALA A 62 -9.71 4.63 -4.79
C ALA A 62 -9.72 5.96 -4.03
N ALA A 63 -10.67 6.84 -4.33
CA ALA A 63 -10.84 8.12 -3.62
C ALA A 63 -11.16 7.90 -2.13
N THR A 64 -12.06 6.97 -1.83
CA THR A 64 -12.43 6.60 -0.45
C THR A 64 -11.26 5.97 0.29
N ILE A 65 -10.54 5.03 -0.35
CA ILE A 65 -9.34 4.38 0.20
C ILE A 65 -8.27 5.43 0.52
N GLN A 66 -8.03 6.37 -0.40
CA GLN A 66 -7.08 7.45 -0.20
C GLN A 66 -7.47 8.31 1.01
N GLN A 67 -8.73 8.75 1.11
CA GLN A 67 -9.19 9.55 2.23
C GLN A 67 -9.03 8.82 3.56
N LYS A 68 -9.40 7.54 3.62
CA LYS A 68 -9.25 6.71 4.82
C LYS A 68 -7.79 6.50 5.21
N LEU A 69 -6.92 6.20 4.25
CA LEU A 69 -5.48 6.06 4.53
C LEU A 69 -4.86 7.38 5.01
N ILE A 70 -5.30 8.53 4.47
CA ILE A 70 -4.82 9.85 4.92
C ILE A 70 -5.35 10.17 6.32
N GLU A 71 -6.62 9.88 6.61
CA GLU A 71 -7.25 10.09 7.91
C GLU A 71 -6.50 9.31 9.01
N HIS A 72 -6.34 7.98 8.83
CA HIS A 72 -5.66 7.12 9.78
C HIS A 72 -4.13 7.32 9.80
N GLY A 73 -3.52 7.65 8.66
CA GLY A 73 -2.09 7.94 8.55
C GLY A 73 -1.69 9.30 9.16
N ASN A 74 -2.51 10.34 9.01
CA ASN A 74 -2.28 11.65 9.64
C ASN A 74 -2.51 11.60 11.16
N ALA A 75 -3.51 10.84 11.62
CA ALA A 75 -3.71 10.59 13.05
C ALA A 75 -2.43 10.03 13.68
N ARG A 76 -1.75 9.10 13.01
CA ARG A 76 -0.46 8.54 13.44
C ARG A 76 0.71 9.51 13.31
N ARG A 77 0.74 10.34 12.25
CA ARG A 77 1.78 11.37 12.04
C ARG A 77 1.76 12.43 13.15
N ASN A 78 0.58 12.83 13.60
CA ASN A 78 0.43 13.82 14.67
C ASN A 78 0.69 13.20 16.07
N ALA A 79 0.57 11.88 16.22
CA ALA A 79 0.86 11.16 17.46
C ALA A 79 2.37 10.90 17.72
N GLY A 80 3.28 11.64 17.07
CA GLY A 80 4.73 11.55 17.32
C GLY A 80 5.49 10.51 16.47
N GLY A 81 4.84 9.86 15.51
CA GLY A 81 5.51 8.99 14.54
C GLY A 81 6.24 9.81 13.47
N ASN A 82 7.57 9.73 13.45
CA ASN A 82 8.44 10.37 12.45
C ASN A 82 8.25 9.73 11.05
N CYS A 83 7.11 9.99 10.42
CA CYS A 83 6.84 9.64 9.03
C CYS A 83 7.45 10.72 8.13
N ARG A 84 8.76 10.61 7.90
CA ARG A 84 9.47 11.41 6.90
C ARG A 84 8.89 11.12 5.51
N LYS A 85 8.17 12.09 4.95
CA LYS A 85 7.90 12.21 3.49
C LYS A 85 9.24 12.07 2.74
N ARG A 86 9.52 10.89 2.19
CA ARG A 86 10.66 10.62 1.30
C ARG A 86 10.22 9.92 0.01
N TYR A 87 9.05 10.29 -0.52
CA TYR A 87 8.73 9.95 -1.91
C TYR A 87 9.44 10.95 -2.83
N GLY A 88 10.40 10.46 -3.61
CA GLY A 88 11.01 11.15 -4.74
C GLY A 88 12.48 11.55 -4.53
N SER A 89 13.42 10.65 -4.82
CA SER A 89 14.71 11.00 -5.47
C SER A 89 15.70 9.83 -5.59
N HIS A 90 15.52 8.71 -4.86
CA HIS A 90 16.57 7.67 -4.80
C HIS A 90 16.20 6.28 -5.36
N ALA A 91 14.97 6.02 -5.79
CA ALA A 91 14.57 4.68 -6.24
C ALA A 91 14.96 4.33 -7.70
N ALA A 92 15.81 5.12 -8.37
CA ALA A 92 16.17 4.94 -9.78
C ALA A 92 17.69 4.91 -10.03
N ARG A 93 18.47 4.57 -9.01
CA ARG A 93 19.93 4.37 -9.12
C ARG A 93 20.29 3.21 -8.21
N ASP A 94 20.27 2.00 -8.75
CA ASP A 94 21.19 0.88 -8.50
C ASP A 94 20.77 -0.31 -9.37
#